data_AF-A0A174TGI1-F1
#
_entry.id   AF-A0A174TGI1-F1
#
_cell.length_a   1.000
_cell.length_b   1.000
_cell.length_c   1.000
_cell.angle_alpha   90.00
_cell.angle_beta   90.00
_cell.angle_gamma   90.00
#
_symmetry.space_group_name_H-M   'P 1'
#
loop_
_entity.id
_entity.type
_entity.pdbx_description
1 polymer ?
#
loop_
_entity_poly.entity_id
_entity_poly.type
_entity_poly.pdbx_seq_one_letter_code
_entity_poly.pdbx_strand_id
1 'polypeptide(L)'
;MAIHHGAIDSFYDRLGSVEIESDEIRKLLSAGKQSGFYELCKIFVEIALNAPRIRKEGTCDVTGSFQFTDIENAKKAAKKYMVDHSLSDTEGLMNVVELMYEYAVEFGDERKSGIVRPEGYNYQPGFAGVYYNFAQIPDDIWRKIKSETIELLEAE
;
A
#
# COMPACT_ATOMS: atom_id res chain seq x y z
N MET A 1 -13.17 -23.30 18.16
CA MET A 1 -13.70 -21.97 17.81
C MET A 1 -12.69 -21.36 16.86
N ALA A 2 -12.98 -21.27 15.56
CA ALA A 2 -12.05 -20.67 14.62
C ALA A 2 -12.06 -19.15 14.88
N ILE A 3 -10.92 -18.59 15.27
CA ILE A 3 -10.78 -17.13 15.35
C ILE A 3 -10.80 -16.64 13.91
N HIS A 4 -11.90 -16.03 13.48
CA HIS A 4 -11.92 -15.28 12.23
C HIS A 4 -11.02 -14.06 12.42
N HIS A 5 -9.77 -14.16 11.95
CA HIS A 5 -8.86 -13.02 11.91
C HIS A 5 -9.35 -12.09 10.80
N GLY A 6 -9.69 -10.84 11.11
CA GLY A 6 -10.00 -9.83 10.10
C GLY A 6 -8.74 -9.38 9.35
N ALA A 7 -8.90 -8.62 8.27
CA ALA A 7 -7.76 -8.06 7.53
C ALA A 7 -6.83 -7.24 8.44
N ILE A 8 -7.41 -6.48 9.37
CA ILE A 8 -6.66 -5.74 10.40
C ILE A 8 -5.87 -6.65 11.35
N ASP A 9 -6.40 -7.82 11.74
CA ASP A 9 -5.68 -8.74 12.63
C ASP A 9 -4.46 -9.31 11.91
N SER A 10 -4.65 -9.79 10.67
CA SER A 10 -3.54 -10.30 9.84
C SER A 10 -2.50 -9.23 9.51
N PHE A 11 -2.92 -7.97 9.36
CA PHE A 11 -2.00 -6.85 9.17
C PHE A 11 -1.07 -6.67 10.38
N TYR A 12 -1.62 -6.65 11.61
CA TYR A 12 -0.80 -6.47 12.81
C TYR A 12 0.02 -7.72 13.16
N ASP A 13 -0.47 -8.92 12.85
CA ASP A 13 0.33 -10.15 12.94
C ASP A 13 1.56 -10.08 12.02
N ARG A 14 1.37 -9.59 10.78
CA ARG A 14 2.48 -9.36 9.84
C ARG A 14 3.42 -8.28 10.33
N LEU A 15 2.90 -7.15 10.83
CA LEU A 15 3.70 -6.06 11.38
C LEU A 15 4.63 -6.53 12.49
N GLY A 16 4.18 -7.45 13.35
CA GLY A 16 4.99 -8.03 14.42
C GLY A 16 6.21 -8.83 13.94
N SER A 17 6.28 -9.18 12.65
CA SER A 17 7.42 -9.87 12.02
C SER A 17 8.34 -8.94 11.23
N VAL A 18 7.98 -7.66 11.08
CA VAL A 18 8.77 -6.68 10.34
C VAL A 18 9.83 -6.07 11.26
N GLU A 19 11.06 -6.02 10.77
CA GLU A 19 12.13 -5.28 11.43
C GLU A 19 11.95 -3.78 11.20
N ILE A 20 11.74 -3.03 12.28
CA ILE A 20 11.57 -1.58 12.26
C ILE A 20 12.83 -0.97 12.86
N GLU A 21 13.58 -0.24 12.03
CA GLU A 21 14.86 0.38 12.41
C GLU A 21 14.68 1.52 13.43
N SER A 22 13.60 2.29 13.30
CA SER A 22 13.30 3.43 14.16
C SER A 22 12.68 2.99 15.50
N ASP A 23 13.38 3.29 16.60
CA ASP A 23 12.91 3.02 17.96
C ASP A 23 11.60 3.74 18.29
N GLU A 24 11.48 4.99 17.84
CA GLU A 24 10.30 5.84 18.04
C GLU A 24 9.05 5.18 17.41
N ILE A 25 9.17 4.80 16.15
CA ILE A 25 8.08 4.20 15.38
C ILE A 25 7.76 2.79 15.91
N ARG A 26 8.79 1.97 16.16
CA ARG A 26 8.61 0.64 16.73
C ARG A 26 7.84 0.68 18.05
N LYS A 27 8.15 1.64 18.92
CA LYS A 27 7.44 1.84 20.18
C LYS A 27 5.98 2.22 19.95
N LEU A 28 5.69 3.16 19.04
CA LEU A 28 4.31 3.52 18.69
C LEU A 28 3.54 2.30 18.14
N LEU A 29 4.13 1.57 17.19
CA LEU A 29 3.47 0.47 16.51
C LEU A 29 3.26 -0.76 17.40
N SER A 30 3.99 -0.88 18.51
CA SER A 30 3.72 -1.89 19.55
C SER A 30 2.34 -1.75 20.21
N ALA A 31 1.69 -0.58 20.09
CA ALA A 31 0.31 -0.37 20.53
C ALA A 31 -0.74 -1.12 19.67
N GLY A 32 -0.32 -1.80 18.61
CA GLY A 32 -1.19 -2.56 17.72
C GLY A 32 -2.26 -1.68 17.11
N LYS A 33 -3.52 -2.12 17.11
CA LYS A 33 -4.67 -1.37 16.56
C LYS A 33 -4.82 0.05 17.10
N GLN A 34 -4.34 0.33 18.32
CA GLN A 34 -4.42 1.67 18.90
C GLN A 34 -3.44 2.65 18.26
N SER A 35 -2.46 2.18 17.47
CA SER A 35 -1.56 3.05 16.74
C SER A 35 -2.24 3.76 15.56
N GLY A 36 -3.36 3.26 15.05
CA GLY A 36 -3.99 3.80 13.83
C GLY A 36 -3.18 3.57 12.54
N PHE A 37 -2.13 2.74 12.60
CA PHE A 37 -1.22 2.52 11.48
C PHE A 37 -1.87 1.77 10.32
N TYR A 38 -2.80 0.86 10.61
CA TYR A 38 -3.58 0.16 9.58
C TYR A 38 -4.34 1.16 8.70
N GLU A 39 -4.97 2.16 9.30
CA GLU A 39 -5.74 3.20 8.63
C GLU A 39 -4.84 4.10 7.77
N LEU A 40 -3.64 4.43 8.25
CA LEU A 40 -2.64 5.13 7.44
C LEU A 40 -2.26 4.30 6.20
N CYS A 41 -1.87 3.03 6.40
CA CYS A 41 -1.52 2.12 5.31
C CYS A 41 -2.67 1.91 4.32
N LYS A 42 -3.92 1.89 4.80
CA LYS A 42 -5.12 1.79 3.96
C LYS A 42 -5.25 2.99 3.02
N ILE A 43 -4.92 4.20 3.48
CA ILE A 43 -4.93 5.39 2.60
C ILE A 43 -3.88 5.27 1.50
N PHE A 44 -2.70 4.73 1.80
CA PHE A 44 -1.65 4.52 0.79
C PHE A 44 -2.02 3.44 -0.23
N VAL A 45 -2.59 2.30 0.20
CA VAL A 45 -2.96 1.24 -0.76
C VAL A 45 -4.10 1.65 -1.68
N GLU A 46 -4.99 2.56 -1.24
CA GLU A 46 -6.04 3.13 -2.09
C GLU A 46 -5.48 3.87 -3.32
N ILE A 47 -4.26 4.42 -3.26
CA ILE A 47 -3.59 5.00 -4.44
C ILE A 47 -3.47 3.96 -5.57
N ALA A 48 -3.11 2.72 -5.21
CA ALA A 48 -2.98 1.64 -6.18
C ALA A 48 -4.36 1.07 -6.58
N LEU A 49 -5.24 0.85 -5.59
CA LEU A 49 -6.54 0.21 -5.84
C LEU A 49 -7.46 1.07 -6.71
N ASN A 50 -7.41 2.40 -6.54
CA ASN A 50 -8.20 3.38 -7.30
C ASN A 50 -7.59 3.76 -8.65
N ALA A 51 -6.34 3.39 -8.92
CA ALA A 51 -5.71 3.67 -10.20
C ALA A 51 -6.47 2.94 -11.34
N PRO A 52 -7.00 3.68 -12.35
CA PRO A 52 -7.55 3.04 -13.53
C PRO A 52 -6.49 2.17 -14.20
N ARG A 53 -6.88 0.93 -14.49
CA ARG A 53 -6.04 -0.08 -15.11
C ARG A 53 -6.17 0.06 -16.63
N ILE A 54 -5.09 0.45 -17.28
CA ILE A 54 -5.04 0.63 -18.72
C ILE A 54 -4.24 -0.52 -19.30
N ARG A 55 -4.94 -1.37 -20.03
CA ARG A 55 -4.32 -2.51 -20.70
C ARG A 55 -3.71 -2.08 -22.03
N LYS A 56 -2.54 -2.61 -22.35
CA LYS A 56 -1.97 -2.49 -23.68
C LYS A 56 -2.60 -3.53 -24.62
N GLU A 57 -3.17 -3.06 -25.72
CA GLU A 57 -3.82 -3.90 -26.72
C GLU A 57 -2.89 -5.03 -27.20
N GLY A 58 -3.45 -6.21 -27.38
CA GLY A 58 -2.70 -7.40 -27.84
C GLY A 58 -1.68 -7.99 -26.85
N THR A 59 -1.40 -7.36 -25.70
CA THR A 59 -0.42 -7.89 -24.71
C THR A 59 -1.07 -8.22 -23.37
N CYS A 60 -0.28 -8.80 -22.45
CA CYS A 60 -0.71 -9.01 -21.07
C CYS A 60 -0.43 -7.79 -20.18
N ASP A 61 0.15 -6.72 -20.74
CA ASP A 61 0.65 -5.59 -19.95
C ASP A 61 -0.48 -4.68 -19.48
N VAL A 62 -0.42 -4.30 -18.21
CA VAL A 62 -1.31 -3.32 -17.61
C VAL A 62 -0.50 -2.22 -16.95
N THR A 63 -0.89 -0.98 -17.19
CA THR A 63 -0.38 0.20 -16.51
C THR A 63 -1.46 0.82 -15.63
N GLY A 64 -1.05 1.58 -14.60
CA GLY A 64 -1.96 2.32 -13.73
C GLY A 64 -1.89 3.82 -13.99
N SER A 65 -3.04 4.49 -13.93
CA SER A 65 -3.10 5.96 -13.86
C SER A 65 -3.35 6.40 -12.43
N PHE A 66 -2.31 6.87 -11.74
CA PHE A 66 -2.40 7.23 -10.32
C PHE A 66 -3.00 8.63 -10.15
N GLN A 67 -4.05 8.73 -9.33
CA GLN A 67 -4.75 10.00 -9.14
C GLN A 67 -3.95 10.92 -8.21
N PHE A 68 -3.73 12.15 -8.65
CA PHE A 68 -3.06 13.18 -7.85
C PHE A 68 -3.77 13.40 -6.50
N THR A 69 -5.09 13.37 -6.47
CA THR A 69 -5.90 13.54 -5.25
C THR A 69 -5.64 12.45 -4.22
N ASP A 70 -5.49 11.19 -4.63
CA ASP A 70 -5.21 10.09 -3.71
C ASP A 70 -3.81 10.23 -3.11
N ILE A 71 -2.84 10.61 -3.94
CA ILE A 71 -1.45 10.87 -3.51
C ILE A 71 -1.41 12.03 -2.49
N GLU A 72 -2.07 13.16 -2.78
CA GLU A 72 -2.12 14.30 -1.87
C GLU A 72 -2.84 13.98 -0.56
N ASN A 73 -3.89 13.17 -0.61
CA ASN A 73 -4.58 12.71 0.59
C ASN A 73 -3.67 11.82 1.45
N ALA A 74 -2.89 10.91 0.84
CA ALA A 74 -1.93 10.08 1.55
C ALA A 74 -0.81 10.89 2.22
N LYS A 75 -0.26 11.90 1.52
CA LYS A 75 0.73 12.83 2.09
C LYS A 75 0.18 13.56 3.32
N LYS A 76 -1.03 14.12 3.20
CA LYS A 76 -1.71 14.81 4.31
C LYS A 76 -2.01 13.87 5.48
N ALA A 77 -2.37 12.62 5.19
CA ALA A 77 -2.60 11.61 6.21
C ALA A 77 -1.31 11.25 6.96
N ALA A 78 -0.20 11.07 6.24
CA ALA A 78 1.12 10.85 6.86
C ALA A 78 1.52 12.02 7.74
N LYS A 79 1.33 13.26 7.28
CA LYS A 79 1.57 14.47 8.09
C LYS A 79 0.72 14.51 9.35
N LYS A 80 -0.58 14.26 9.20
CA LYS A 80 -1.49 14.21 10.35
C LYS A 80 -1.06 13.13 11.34
N TYR A 81 -0.68 11.95 10.86
CA TYR A 81 -0.22 10.85 11.69
C TYR A 81 1.05 11.20 12.47
N MET A 82 2.04 11.81 11.81
CA MET A 82 3.26 12.31 12.46
C MET A 82 2.92 13.29 13.59
N VAL A 83 2.05 14.27 13.33
CA VAL A 83 1.66 15.29 14.32
C VAL A 83 0.88 14.68 15.49
N ASP A 84 -0.14 13.86 15.21
CA ASP A 84 -1.00 13.25 16.23
C ASP A 84 -0.20 12.36 17.19
N HIS A 85 0.87 11.73 16.70
CA HIS A 85 1.74 10.85 17.48
C HIS A 85 3.05 11.50 17.92
N SER A 86 3.25 12.80 17.62
CA SER A 86 4.48 13.55 17.94
C SER A 86 5.75 12.86 17.44
N LEU A 87 5.69 12.28 16.25
CA LEU A 87 6.82 11.62 15.61
C LEU A 87 7.77 12.64 14.97
N SER A 88 9.06 12.30 14.94
CA SER A 88 10.10 13.11 14.29
C SER A 88 10.78 12.39 13.13
N ASP A 89 10.80 11.05 13.14
CA ASP A 89 11.44 10.24 12.10
C ASP A 89 10.53 10.04 10.87
N THR A 90 10.58 10.99 9.93
CA THR A 90 9.81 11.01 8.68
C THR A 90 10.18 9.84 7.76
N GLU A 91 11.48 9.62 7.55
CA GLU A 91 12.00 8.57 6.67
C GLU A 91 11.67 7.18 7.24
N GLY A 92 11.86 6.99 8.54
CA GLY A 92 11.46 5.76 9.23
C GLY A 92 9.98 5.46 9.05
N LEU A 93 9.09 6.45 9.15
CA LEU A 93 7.66 6.22 8.98
C LEU A 93 7.37 5.74 7.56
N MET A 94 7.91 6.44 6.57
CA MET A 94 7.69 6.10 5.17
C MET A 94 8.29 4.75 4.80
N ASN A 95 9.40 4.34 5.40
CA ASN A 95 9.98 3.00 5.25
C ASN A 95 9.03 1.92 5.76
N VAL A 96 8.43 2.09 6.95
CA VAL A 96 7.49 1.09 7.47
C VAL A 96 6.18 1.09 6.67
N VAL A 97 5.70 2.25 6.21
CA VAL A 97 4.53 2.30 5.32
C VAL A 97 4.80 1.53 4.04
N GLU A 98 5.96 1.73 3.38
CA GLU A 98 6.38 1.00 2.18
C GLU A 98 6.33 -0.51 2.36
N LEU A 99 6.79 -1.00 3.51
CA LEU A 99 6.79 -2.43 3.84
C LEU A 99 5.39 -3.00 4.11
N MET A 100 4.41 -2.15 4.47
CA MET A 100 3.17 -2.59 5.08
C MET A 100 1.89 -2.24 4.31
N TYR A 101 1.90 -1.20 3.45
CA TYR A 101 0.65 -0.68 2.87
C TYR A 101 -0.14 -1.73 2.08
N GLU A 102 0.55 -2.62 1.34
CA GLU A 102 -0.11 -3.67 0.55
C GLU A 102 -0.88 -4.70 1.40
N TYR A 103 -0.55 -4.81 2.69
CA TYR A 103 -1.25 -5.70 3.63
C TYR A 103 -2.50 -5.04 4.24
N ALA A 104 -2.71 -3.75 4.02
CA ALA A 104 -3.90 -3.02 4.47
C ALA A 104 -5.09 -3.16 3.51
N VAL A 105 -5.13 -4.26 2.74
CA VAL A 105 -6.22 -4.57 1.80
C VAL A 105 -7.23 -5.50 2.45
N GLU A 106 -8.51 -5.17 2.30
CA GLU A 106 -9.60 -6.02 2.78
C GLU A 106 -9.61 -7.36 2.02
N PHE A 107 -9.88 -8.47 2.71
CA PHE A 107 -9.87 -9.79 2.07
C PHE A 107 -10.85 -9.92 0.89
N GLY A 108 -11.98 -9.20 0.95
CA GLY A 108 -12.99 -9.17 -0.10
C GLY A 108 -12.77 -8.12 -1.19
N ASP A 109 -11.66 -7.37 -1.17
CA ASP A 109 -11.45 -6.33 -2.18
C ASP A 109 -11.13 -6.93 -3.55
N GLU A 110 -12.05 -6.78 -4.49
CA GLU A 110 -11.93 -7.30 -5.86
C GLU A 110 -10.91 -6.54 -6.70
N ARG A 111 -10.49 -5.33 -6.27
CA ARG A 111 -9.52 -4.50 -6.99
C ARG A 111 -8.08 -4.99 -6.82
N LYS A 112 -7.81 -5.81 -5.80
CA LYS A 112 -6.45 -6.09 -5.30
C LYS A 112 -5.55 -6.88 -6.24
N SER A 113 -6.11 -7.73 -7.09
CA SER A 113 -5.32 -8.55 -8.01
C SER A 113 -6.14 -9.10 -9.15
N GLY A 114 -5.45 -9.60 -10.18
CA GLY A 114 -6.11 -10.23 -11.31
C GLY A 114 -5.14 -10.89 -12.26
N ILE A 115 -5.68 -11.76 -13.12
CA ILE A 115 -4.92 -12.41 -14.19
C ILE A 115 -5.30 -11.74 -15.52
N VAL A 116 -4.31 -11.23 -16.24
CA VAL A 116 -4.47 -10.57 -17.53
C VAL A 116 -4.06 -11.53 -18.64
N ARG A 117 -4.93 -11.72 -19.63
CA ARG A 117 -4.73 -12.59 -20.80
C ARG A 117 -4.63 -11.73 -22.06
N PRO A 118 -3.88 -12.14 -23.10
CA PRO A 118 -3.78 -11.41 -24.36
C PRO A 118 -5.14 -11.31 -25.08
N GLU A 119 -5.34 -10.25 -25.88
CA GLU A 119 -6.60 -10.08 -26.63
C GLU A 119 -6.67 -11.13 -27.74
N GLY A 120 -7.85 -11.71 -27.96
CA GLY A 120 -8.02 -12.79 -28.92
C GLY A 120 -7.42 -14.14 -28.47
N TYR A 121 -7.13 -14.30 -27.17
CA TYR A 121 -6.67 -15.58 -26.62
C TYR A 121 -7.71 -16.69 -26.81
N ASN A 122 -7.45 -17.55 -27.80
CA ASN A 122 -8.15 -18.82 -27.95
C ASN A 122 -7.52 -19.81 -26.98
N TYR A 123 -8.32 -20.27 -26.00
CA TYR A 123 -7.93 -21.16 -24.91
C TYR A 123 -6.88 -22.21 -25.32
N GLN A 124 -5.69 -22.14 -24.72
CA GLN A 124 -4.64 -23.16 -24.83
C GLN A 124 -4.43 -23.83 -23.47
N PRO A 125 -4.38 -25.18 -23.41
CA PRO A 125 -4.03 -25.88 -22.18
C PRO A 125 -2.71 -25.38 -21.61
N GLY A 126 -2.70 -24.95 -20.34
CA GLY A 126 -1.49 -24.60 -19.59
C GLY A 126 -1.12 -23.11 -19.53
N PHE A 127 -1.82 -22.20 -20.22
CA PHE A 127 -1.56 -20.76 -20.13
C PHE A 127 -2.74 -20.00 -19.52
N ALA A 128 -2.53 -19.40 -18.35
CA ALA A 128 -3.59 -18.69 -17.62
C ALA A 128 -3.57 -17.16 -17.85
N GLY A 129 -2.44 -16.60 -18.27
CA GLY A 129 -2.15 -15.16 -18.34
C GLY A 129 -1.04 -14.73 -17.38
N VAL A 130 -0.87 -13.41 -17.20
CA VAL A 130 0.06 -12.81 -16.23
C VAL A 130 -0.72 -12.36 -14.99
N TYR A 131 -0.24 -12.75 -13.80
CA TYR A 131 -0.80 -12.29 -12.54
C TYR A 131 -0.27 -10.90 -12.18
N TYR A 132 -1.15 -10.02 -11.74
CA TYR A 132 -0.82 -8.70 -11.22
C TYR A 132 -1.31 -8.56 -9.78
N ASN A 133 -0.44 -8.08 -8.90
CA ASN A 133 -0.81 -7.52 -7.60
C ASN A 133 -1.13 -6.03 -7.79
N PHE A 134 -2.41 -5.70 -7.97
CA PHE A 134 -2.85 -4.32 -8.18
C PHE A 134 -2.90 -3.50 -6.88
N ALA A 135 -2.67 -4.12 -5.73
CA ALA A 135 -2.44 -3.40 -4.48
C ALA A 135 -1.03 -2.80 -4.39
N GLN A 136 -0.10 -3.26 -5.22
CA GLN A 136 1.28 -2.77 -5.22
C GLN A 136 1.42 -1.52 -6.10
N ILE A 137 1.96 -0.44 -5.53
CA ILE A 137 2.40 0.73 -6.26
C ILE A 137 3.75 0.40 -6.91
N PRO A 138 3.97 0.67 -8.21
CA PRO A 138 5.26 0.49 -8.86
C PRO A 138 6.38 1.28 -8.17
N ASP A 139 7.57 0.69 -8.03
CA ASP A 139 8.70 1.25 -7.27
C ASP A 139 9.08 2.68 -7.67
N ASP A 140 9.03 3.01 -8.96
CA ASP A 140 9.37 4.33 -9.47
C ASP A 140 8.32 5.39 -9.08
N ILE A 141 7.05 5.00 -8.99
CA ILE A 141 5.96 5.83 -8.52
C ILE A 141 6.03 5.97 -7.00
N TRP A 142 6.24 4.87 -6.28
CA TRP A 142 6.40 4.88 -4.83
C TRP A 142 7.55 5.80 -4.39
N ARG A 143 8.71 5.70 -5.04
CA ARG A 143 9.88 6.55 -4.74
C ARG A 143 9.56 8.04 -4.86
N LYS A 144 8.75 8.43 -5.86
CA LYS A 144 8.30 9.83 -6.02
C LYS A 144 7.37 10.24 -4.89
N ILE A 145 6.35 9.42 -4.61
CA ILE A 145 5.40 9.68 -3.51
C ILE A 145 6.16 9.84 -2.19
N LYS A 146 7.10 8.94 -1.90
CA LYS A 146 7.93 8.98 -0.70
C LYS A 146 8.77 10.25 -0.61
N SER A 147 9.50 10.61 -1.65
CA SER A 147 10.30 11.85 -1.70
C SER A 147 9.43 13.09 -1.45
N GLU A 148 8.33 13.21 -2.19
CA GLU A 148 7.41 14.36 -2.07
C GLU A 148 6.73 14.40 -0.69
N THR A 149 6.50 13.25 -0.06
CA THR A 149 5.95 13.19 1.31
C THR A 149 6.99 13.67 2.31
N ILE A 150 8.23 13.17 2.25
CA ILE A 150 9.31 13.58 3.16
C ILE A 150 9.56 15.09 3.04
N GLU A 151 9.69 15.61 1.82
CA GLU A 151 9.84 17.05 1.56
C GLU A 151 8.72 17.88 2.20
N LEU A 152 7.47 17.41 2.11
CA LEU A 152 6.31 18.09 2.70
C LEU A 152 6.32 18.06 4.25
N LEU A 153 6.89 17.02 4.85
CA LEU A 153 6.99 16.88 6.30
C LEU A 153 8.15 17.69 6.89
N GLU A 154 9.22 17.89 6.12
CA GLU A 154 10.43 18.63 6.53
C GLU A 154 10.37 20.12 6.22
N ALA A 155 9.41 20.58 5.40
CA ALA A 155 9.28 21.98 4.99
C ALA A 155 8.75 22.95 6.07
N GLU A 156 8.75 22.56 7.36
CA GLU A 156 8.27 23.39 8.49
C GLU A 156 9.37 23.72 9.51
#